data_AF-A0A8X6V069-F1
#
_entry.id   AF-A0A8X6V069-F1
#
_cell.length_a   1.000
_cell.length_b   1.000
_cell.length_c   1.000
_cell.angle_alpha   90.00
_cell.angle_beta   90.00
_cell.angle_gamma   90.00
#
_symmetry.space_group_name_H-M   'P 1'
#
loop_
_entity.id
_entity.type
_entity.pdbx_description
1 polymer ?
#
loop_
_entity_poly.entity_id
_entity_poly.type
_entity_poly.pdbx_seq_one_letter_code
_entity_poly.pdbx_strand_id
1 'polypeptide(L)'
;MENVRLFPLPARSTDISPIENVWSMEAERLSRHYSAITTVDKLWYSVEAVRTSVPIHAFQSLFDSMPRRISAVIIVSGGVSKYWFLRIYATNFLKM
;
A
#
# COMPACT_ATOMS: atom_id res chain seq x y z
N MET A 1 4.97 3.49 -30.33
CA MET A 1 4.73 3.98 -28.96
C MET A 1 3.25 3.84 -28.68
N GLU A 2 2.87 3.08 -27.66
CA GLU A 2 1.47 2.98 -27.23
C GLU A 2 1.02 4.30 -26.57
N ASN A 3 -0.19 4.75 -26.91
CA ASN A 3 -0.84 5.92 -26.30
C ASN A 3 -1.42 5.55 -24.93
N VAL A 4 -0.58 5.50 -23.90
CA VAL A 4 -1.02 5.24 -22.52
C VAL A 4 -1.50 6.55 -21.87
N ARG A 5 -2.75 6.55 -21.38
CA ARG A 5 -3.28 7.67 -20.61
C ARG A 5 -2.77 7.62 -19.17
N LEU A 6 -2.15 8.70 -18.72
CA LEU A 6 -1.63 8.83 -17.36
C LEU A 6 -2.71 9.35 -16.41
N PHE A 7 -2.75 8.80 -15.20
CA PHE A 7 -3.57 9.34 -14.11
C PHE A 7 -2.82 10.48 -13.42
N PRO A 8 -3.37 11.70 -13.34
CA PRO A 8 -2.71 12.82 -12.69
C PRO A 8 -2.76 12.64 -11.16
N LEU A 9 -1.65 12.17 -10.58
CA LEU A 9 -1.51 12.03 -9.13
C LEU A 9 -0.94 13.33 -8.54
N PRO A 10 -1.66 14.03 -7.64
CA PRO A 10 -1.13 15.20 -6.97
C PRO A 10 0.04 14.83 -6.04
N ALA A 11 0.95 15.78 -5.79
CA ALA A 11 2.04 15.59 -4.84
C ALA A 11 1.49 15.22 -3.44
N ARG A 12 2.25 14.42 -2.69
CA ARG A 12 1.94 14.01 -1.30
C ARG A 12 0.58 13.31 -1.12
N SER A 13 0.04 12.70 -2.18
CA SER A 13 -1.28 12.06 -2.17
C SER A 13 -1.19 10.54 -2.05
N THR A 14 -0.60 10.06 -0.95
CA THR A 14 -0.45 8.63 -0.67
C THR A 14 -1.81 7.92 -0.53
N ASP A 15 -2.85 8.65 -0.11
CA ASP A 15 -4.23 8.20 0.16
C ASP A 15 -4.92 7.59 -1.05
N ILE A 16 -4.55 8.12 -2.22
CA ILE A 16 -5.10 7.80 -3.53
C ILE A 16 -4.04 7.10 -4.40
N SER A 17 -2.89 6.73 -3.84
CA SER A 17 -1.88 5.94 -4.53
C SER A 17 -2.15 4.45 -4.26
N PRO A 18 -2.59 3.65 -5.26
CA PRO A 18 -2.87 2.23 -5.04
C PRO A 18 -1.64 1.46 -4.57
N ILE A 19 -0.44 1.80 -5.06
CA ILE A 19 0.79 1.07 -4.72
C ILE A 19 1.16 1.22 -3.23
N GLU A 20 0.93 2.37 -2.62
CA GLU A 20 1.15 2.58 -1.18
C GLU A 20 0.28 1.66 -0.33
N ASN A 21 -0.97 1.45 -0.76
CA ASN A 21 -1.88 0.54 -0.07
C ASN A 21 -1.46 -0.93 -0.26
N VAL A 22 -0.95 -1.30 -1.45
CA VAL A 22 -0.39 -2.64 -1.69
C VAL A 22 0.82 -2.88 -0.77
N TRP A 23 1.77 -1.96 -0.71
CA TRP A 23 2.92 -2.09 0.17
C TRP A 23 2.53 -2.17 1.64
N SER A 24 1.51 -1.42 2.06
CA SER A 24 0.97 -1.51 3.42
C SER A 24 0.38 -2.90 3.71
N MET A 25 -0.37 -3.48 2.76
CA MET A 25 -0.91 -4.84 2.88
C MET A 25 0.20 -5.90 2.94
N GLU A 26 1.23 -5.77 2.11
CA GLU A 26 2.38 -6.67 2.10
C GLU A 26 3.18 -6.57 3.41
N ALA A 27 3.48 -5.36 3.89
CA ALA A 27 4.20 -5.13 5.14
C ALA A 27 3.43 -5.64 6.38
N GLU A 28 2.10 -5.47 6.41
CA GLU A 28 1.26 -6.01 7.48
C GLU A 28 1.29 -7.55 7.51
N ARG A 29 1.22 -8.20 6.35
CA ARG A 29 1.32 -9.67 6.28
C ARG A 29 2.72 -10.15 6.64
N LEU A 30 3.75 -9.48 6.14
CA LEU A 30 5.14 -9.80 6.44
C LEU A 30 5.40 -9.74 7.95
N SER A 31 4.97 -8.67 8.62
CA SER A 31 5.14 -8.52 10.07
C SER A 31 4.35 -9.52 10.91
N ARG A 32 3.20 -10.02 10.41
CA ARG A 32 2.42 -11.06 11.09
C ARG A 32 3.01 -12.46 10.96
N HIS A 33 3.57 -12.78 9.79
CA HIS A 33 4.00 -14.15 9.48
C HIS A 33 5.49 -14.38 9.69
N TYR A 34 6.30 -13.31 9.70
CA TYR A 34 7.74 -13.39 9.79
C TYR A 34 8.24 -12.49 10.91
N SER A 35 8.78 -13.09 11.96
CA SER A 35 9.50 -12.39 13.02
C SER A 35 11.01 -12.50 12.79
N ALA A 36 11.74 -11.41 13.04
CA ALA A 36 13.21 -11.39 13.09
C ALA A 36 13.90 -11.89 11.80
N ILE A 37 13.58 -11.27 10.67
CA ILE A 37 14.32 -11.48 9.42
C ILE A 37 15.68 -10.77 9.53
N THR A 38 16.77 -11.54 9.64
CA THR A 38 18.11 -10.99 9.92
C THR A 38 19.02 -10.86 8.70
N THR A 39 18.57 -11.26 7.51
CA THR A 39 19.37 -11.27 6.28
C THR A 39 18.55 -10.79 5.09
N VAL A 40 19.18 -10.13 4.13
CA VAL A 40 18.53 -9.63 2.91
C VAL A 40 17.88 -10.75 2.10
N ASP A 41 18.54 -11.91 1.95
CA ASP A 41 17.97 -13.03 1.18
C ASP A 41 16.67 -13.54 1.80
N LYS A 42 16.65 -13.75 3.11
CA LYS A 42 15.41 -14.13 3.82
C LYS A 42 14.32 -13.07 3.69
N LEU A 43 14.67 -11.79 3.68
CA LEU A 43 13.71 -10.70 3.45
C LEU A 43 13.11 -10.82 2.05
N TRP A 44 13.95 -11.00 1.03
CA TRP A 44 13.51 -11.17 -0.34
C TRP A 44 12.50 -12.31 -0.49
N TYR A 45 12.87 -13.53 -0.05
CA TYR A 45 11.98 -14.70 -0.15
C TYR A 45 10.69 -14.52 0.65
N SER A 46 10.75 -13.87 1.81
CA SER A 46 9.55 -13.62 2.63
C SER A 46 8.61 -12.62 1.96
N VAL A 47 9.13 -11.56 1.35
CA VAL A 47 8.34 -10.59 0.58
C VAL A 47 7.72 -11.26 -0.65
N GLU A 48 8.47 -12.09 -1.39
CA GLU A 48 7.92 -12.82 -2.54
C GLU A 48 6.81 -13.79 -2.13
N ALA A 49 7.00 -14.53 -1.04
CA ALA A 49 5.98 -15.43 -0.49
C ALA A 49 4.72 -14.66 -0.06
N VAL A 50 4.88 -13.51 0.61
CA VAL A 50 3.75 -12.67 0.98
C VAL A 50 3.03 -12.14 -0.26
N ARG A 51 3.76 -11.59 -1.23
CA ARG A 51 3.18 -11.03 -2.46
C ARG A 51 2.39 -12.08 -3.23
N THR A 52 2.93 -13.27 -3.41
CA THR A 52 2.25 -14.38 -4.11
C THR A 52 1.05 -14.93 -3.33
N SER A 53 1.01 -14.77 -2.00
CA SER A 53 -0.16 -15.11 -1.18
C SER A 53 -1.30 -14.08 -1.23
N VAL A 54 -1.08 -12.88 -1.77
CA VAL A 54 -2.14 -11.86 -1.88
C VAL A 54 -3.10 -12.28 -2.99
N PRO A 55 -4.38 -12.55 -2.66
CA PRO A 55 -5.31 -13.00 -3.68
C PRO A 55 -5.65 -11.84 -4.62
N ILE A 56 -5.85 -12.16 -5.90
CA ILE A 56 -6.07 -11.15 -6.95
C ILE A 56 -7.25 -10.21 -6.64
N HIS A 57 -8.30 -10.72 -5.97
CA HIS A 57 -9.47 -9.93 -5.59
C HIS A 57 -9.14 -8.80 -4.60
N ALA A 58 -8.05 -8.92 -3.84
CA ALA A 58 -7.63 -7.86 -2.93
C ALA A 58 -7.13 -6.63 -3.70
N PHE A 59 -6.42 -6.84 -4.81
CA PHE A 59 -6.03 -5.77 -5.72
C PHE A 59 -7.25 -5.18 -6.43
N GLN A 60 -8.18 -6.01 -6.90
CA GLN A 60 -9.42 -5.52 -7.52
C GLN A 60 -10.22 -4.65 -6.55
N SER A 61 -10.41 -5.10 -5.31
CA SER A 61 -11.12 -4.36 -4.27
C SER A 61 -10.47 -3.01 -3.96
N LEU A 62 -9.13 -2.93 -4.05
CA LEU A 62 -8.40 -1.68 -3.90
C LEU A 62 -8.69 -0.73 -5.06
N PHE A 63 -8.61 -1.19 -6.30
CA PHE A 63 -8.97 -0.38 -7.48
C PHE A 63 -10.43 0.10 -7.41
N ASP A 64 -11.37 -0.79 -7.05
CA ASP A 64 -12.78 -0.46 -6.90
C ASP A 64 -13.04 0.54 -5.77
N SER A 65 -12.10 0.71 -4.83
CA SER A 65 -12.16 1.69 -3.76
C SER A 65 -11.68 3.10 -4.17
N MET A 66 -10.97 3.23 -5.29
CA MET A 66 -10.35 4.49 -5.72
C MET A 66 -11.34 5.65 -5.84
N PRO A 67 -12.54 5.50 -6.43
CA PRO A 67 -13.51 6.59 -6.48
C PRO A 67 -13.86 7.12 -5.08
N ARG A 68 -14.05 6.23 -4.09
CA ARG A 68 -14.37 6.60 -2.71
C ARG A 68 -13.20 7.33 -2.03
N ARG A 69 -11.95 6.96 -2.32
CA ARG A 69 -10.75 7.60 -1.79
C ARG A 69 -10.58 9.02 -2.35
N ILE A 70 -10.75 9.17 -3.65
CA ILE A 70 -10.74 10.47 -4.32
C ILE A 70 -11.84 11.37 -3.75
N SER A 71 -13.06 10.87 -3.61
CA SER A 71 -14.15 11.61 -2.98
C SER A 71 -13.81 12.05 -1.55
N ALA A 72 -13.15 11.20 -0.76
CA ALA A 72 -12.74 11.56 0.59
C ALA A 72 -11.73 12.71 0.60
N VAL A 73 -10.75 12.73 -0.32
CA VAL A 73 -9.79 13.83 -0.48
C VAL A 73 -10.51 15.13 -0.89
N ILE A 74 -11.50 15.05 -1.79
CA ILE A 74 -12.30 16.21 -2.20
C ILE A 74 -13.10 16.77 -1.02
N ILE A 75 -13.71 15.91 -0.20
CA ILE A 75 -14.50 16.31 0.98
C ILE A 75 -13.63 17.09 1.99
N VAL A 76 -12.36 16.71 2.16
CA VAL A 76 -11.42 17.40 3.04
C VAL A 76 -10.66 18.52 2.31
N SER A 77 -11.12 18.96 1.14
CA SER A 77 -10.55 20.05 0.34
C SER A 77 -9.05 19.87 0.04
N GLY A 78 -8.64 18.65 -0.29
CA GLY A 78 -7.22 18.33 -0.55
C GLY A 78 -6.37 18.13 0.69
N GLY A 79 -6.97 18.20 1.88
CA GLY A 79 -6.34 17.81 3.13
C GLY A 79 -6.13 16.30 3.27
N VAL A 80 -5.64 15.90 4.45
CA VAL A 80 -5.40 14.51 4.84
C VAL A 80 -6.74 13.77 4.96
N SER A 81 -6.96 12.76 4.11
CA SER A 81 -8.16 11.94 4.20
C SER A 81 -7.99 10.81 5.21
N LYS A 82 -9.08 10.11 5.55
CA LYS A 82 -9.01 8.88 6.37
C LYS A 82 -8.21 7.73 5.73
N TYR A 83 -7.84 7.86 4.46
CA TYR A 83 -7.02 6.90 3.73
C TYR A 83 -5.53 7.28 3.73
N TRP A 84 -5.19 8.48 4.23
CA TRP A 84 -3.84 8.91 4.52
C TRP A 84 -3.30 8.04 5.66
N PHE A 85 -2.49 7.06 5.29
CA PHE A 85 -1.66 6.33 6.25
C PHE A 85 -2.42 5.63 7.39
N LEU A 86 -3.43 4.81 7.08
CA LEU A 86 -3.86 3.76 8.01
C LEU A 86 -2.75 2.69 8.16
N ARG A 87 -1.81 2.96 9.09
CA ARG A 87 -0.75 2.09 9.68
C ARG A 87 0.69 2.31 9.21
N ILE A 88 1.26 3.50 9.40
CA ILE A 88 2.70 3.56 9.67
C ILE A 88 2.92 3.03 11.11
N TYR A 89 3.37 1.77 11.22
CA TYR A 89 4.22 1.27 12.31
C TYR A 89 3.82 1.54 13.76
N ALA A 90 2.63 1.11 14.20
CA ALA A 90 2.48 0.70 15.59
C ALA A 90 3.33 -0.57 15.80
N THR A 91 4.59 -0.35 16.18
CA THR A 91 5.65 -1.32 16.54
C THR A 91 6.35 -2.06 15.39
N ASN A 92 7.60 -1.65 15.09
CA ASN A 92 8.76 -2.54 14.80
C ASN A 92 9.35 -2.70 13.38
N PHE A 93 8.94 -2.00 12.31
CA PHE A 93 9.62 -2.21 11.00
C PHE A 93 10.78 -1.25 10.67
N LEU A 94 11.01 -0.19 11.47
CA LEU A 94 12.09 0.80 11.22
C LEU A 94 13.12 0.86 12.36
N LYS A 95 13.30 -0.23 13.12
CA LYS A 95 14.36 -0.36 14.13
C LYS A 95 15.44 -1.40 13.75
N MET A 96 15.54 -1.77 12.47
CA MET A 96 16.71 -2.49 11.95
C MET A 96 17.74 -1.50 11.43
#